data_AF-A0A4Q6B994-F1
#
_entry.id   AF-A0A4Q6B994-F1
#
_cell.length_a   1.000
_cell.length_b   1.000
_cell.length_c   1.000
_cell.angle_alpha   90.00
_cell.angle_beta   90.00
_cell.angle_gamma   90.00
#
_symmetry.space_group_name_H-M   'P 1'
#
loop_
_entity.id
_entity.type
_entity.pdbx_description
1 polymer ?
#
loop_
_entity_poly.entity_id
_entity_poly.type
_entity_poly.pdbx_seq_one_letter_code
_entity_poly.pdbx_strand_id
1 'polypeptide(L)'
;LSEKLQGARLEAIKVQLARIPGVDEVEGYEAWTARLSKLTRGGVVAAGLLALVVLGAVLAVVSSTIRLALQRRRSEVEVLRLVGATDRYIKGPFVFEGSLQGALGAFCALVLLSVLFNLLRMYTDTELFTLLGTKPIFLPWAACFGLLLLGGAMGALASLLGLRRWVLA
;
A
#
# COMPACT_ATOMS: atom_id res chain seq x y z
N LEU A 1 -16.09 -17.24 -30.56
CA LEU A 1 -16.51 -16.96 -31.96
C LEU A 1 -16.80 -15.47 -32.22
N SER A 2 -17.29 -14.72 -31.21
CA SER A 2 -17.61 -13.27 -31.33
C SER A 2 -16.40 -12.33 -31.46
N GLU A 3 -15.23 -12.73 -30.93
CA GLU A 3 -14.02 -11.88 -30.85
C GLU A 3 -13.29 -11.76 -32.21
N LYS A 4 -13.33 -12.80 -33.04
CA LYS A 4 -12.75 -12.78 -34.41
C LYS A 4 -13.58 -11.97 -35.41
N LEU A 5 -14.89 -11.85 -35.20
CA LEU A 5 -15.77 -11.03 -36.05
C LEU A 5 -15.57 -9.52 -35.80
N GLN A 6 -15.16 -9.13 -34.59
CA GLN A 6 -14.85 -7.72 -34.29
C GLN A 6 -13.56 -7.28 -35.01
N GLY A 7 -12.52 -8.12 -35.03
CA GLY A 7 -11.28 -7.83 -35.77
C GLY A 7 -11.52 -7.59 -37.27
N ALA A 8 -12.35 -8.41 -37.92
CA ALA A 8 -12.69 -8.23 -39.33
C ALA A 8 -13.56 -6.99 -39.61
N ARG A 9 -14.46 -6.61 -38.68
CA ARG A 9 -15.24 -5.36 -38.79
C ARG A 9 -14.38 -4.12 -38.58
N LEU A 10 -13.38 -4.18 -37.70
CA LEU A 10 -12.42 -3.10 -37.48
C LEU A 10 -11.55 -2.83 -38.71
N GLU A 11 -11.13 -3.87 -39.44
CA GLU A 11 -10.39 -3.68 -40.70
C GLU A 11 -11.28 -3.13 -41.83
N ALA A 12 -12.53 -3.57 -41.92
CA ALA A 12 -13.48 -3.04 -42.91
C ALA A 12 -13.79 -1.55 -42.70
N ILE A 13 -13.86 -1.10 -41.44
CA ILE A 13 -14.10 0.31 -41.09
C ILE A 13 -12.86 1.17 -41.38
N LYS A 14 -11.64 0.66 -41.16
CA LYS A 14 -10.39 1.36 -41.52
C LYS A 14 -10.28 1.64 -43.01
N VAL A 15 -10.68 0.69 -43.86
CA VAL A 15 -10.63 0.85 -45.33
C VAL A 15 -11.67 1.86 -45.84
N GLN A 16 -12.80 2.00 -45.16
CA GLN A 16 -13.84 2.97 -45.55
C GLN A 16 -13.52 4.41 -45.10
N LEU A 17 -12.82 4.60 -43.97
CA LEU A 17 -12.38 5.94 -43.53
C LEU A 17 -11.19 6.47 -44.32
N ALA A 18 -10.41 5.62 -45.00
CA ALA A 18 -9.26 6.02 -45.81
C ALA A 18 -9.63 6.73 -47.14
N ARG A 19 -10.92 6.94 -47.44
CA ARG A 19 -11.39 7.57 -48.69
C ARG A 19 -11.89 9.01 -48.55
N ILE A 20 -11.81 9.61 -47.36
CA ILE A 20 -12.16 11.02 -47.18
C ILE A 20 -10.86 11.85 -47.18
N PRO A 21 -10.65 12.75 -48.15
CA PRO A 21 -9.47 13.60 -48.20
C PRO A 21 -9.62 14.68 -47.11
N GLY A 22 -8.72 14.69 -46.14
CA GLY A 22 -8.74 15.66 -45.03
C GLY A 22 -8.63 15.08 -43.62
N VAL A 23 -8.33 13.78 -43.47
CA VAL A 23 -7.84 13.22 -42.20
C VAL A 23 -6.34 13.01 -42.36
N ASP A 24 -5.57 14.05 -42.02
CA ASP A 24 -4.15 13.93 -41.75
C ASP A 24 -3.96 12.89 -40.65
N GLU A 25 -3.23 11.84 -41.00
CA GLU A 25 -2.53 10.89 -40.13
C GLU A 25 -3.17 10.57 -38.77
N VAL A 26 -3.73 9.36 -38.69
CA VAL A 26 -3.59 8.57 -37.46
C VAL A 26 -2.11 8.15 -37.34
N GLU A 27 -1.23 9.12 -37.07
CA GLU A 27 0.13 8.88 -36.60
C GLU A 27 0.03 8.12 -35.26
N GLY A 28 0.72 6.99 -35.18
CA GLY A 28 0.46 5.94 -34.21
C GLY A 28 0.64 6.36 -32.74
N TYR A 29 -0.49 6.62 -32.08
CA TYR A 29 -0.61 6.69 -30.62
C TYR A 29 -0.13 5.40 -29.90
N GLU A 30 0.06 4.28 -30.60
CA GLU A 30 0.55 3.01 -30.05
C GLU A 30 1.98 3.10 -29.50
N ALA A 31 2.89 3.83 -30.16
CA ALA A 31 4.27 3.94 -29.69
C ALA A 31 4.41 4.84 -28.45
N TRP A 32 3.62 5.92 -28.39
CA TRP A 32 3.56 6.82 -27.23
C TRP A 32 2.90 6.13 -26.04
N THR A 33 1.78 5.42 -26.26
CA THR A 33 1.07 4.68 -25.20
C THR A 33 1.87 3.47 -24.70
N ALA A 34 2.66 2.81 -25.57
CA ALA A 34 3.60 1.77 -25.17
C ALA A 34 4.77 2.31 -24.31
N ARG A 35 5.25 3.52 -24.58
CA ARG A 35 6.26 4.18 -23.72
C ARG A 35 5.69 4.57 -22.37
N LEU A 36 4.48 5.12 -22.34
CA LEU A 36 3.82 5.48 -21.08
C LEU A 36 3.52 4.25 -20.22
N SER A 37 2.97 3.18 -20.82
CA SER A 37 2.67 1.95 -20.08
C SER A 37 3.92 1.30 -19.50
N LYS A 38 5.06 1.34 -20.22
CA LYS A 38 6.35 0.90 -19.67
C LYS A 38 6.81 1.76 -18.49
N LEU A 39 6.67 3.09 -18.58
CA LEU A 39 7.04 4.01 -17.50
C LEU A 39 6.16 3.81 -16.25
N THR A 40 4.83 3.71 -16.43
CA THR A 40 3.89 3.45 -15.33
C THR A 40 4.14 2.09 -14.70
N ARG A 41 4.40 1.04 -15.50
CA ARG A 41 4.74 -0.29 -14.98
C ARG A 41 6.05 -0.27 -14.18
N GLY A 42 7.05 0.47 -14.65
CA GLY A 42 8.30 0.70 -13.89
C GLY A 42 8.05 1.38 -12.55
N GLY A 43 7.22 2.43 -12.55
CA GLY A 43 6.82 3.14 -11.33
C GLY A 43 6.08 2.25 -10.32
N VAL A 44 5.16 1.39 -10.78
CA VAL A 44 4.44 0.44 -9.91
C VAL A 44 5.38 -0.58 -9.29
N VAL A 45 6.33 -1.12 -10.08
CA VAL A 45 7.32 -2.08 -9.55
C VAL A 45 8.24 -1.40 -8.52
N ALA A 46 8.72 -0.19 -8.81
CA ALA A 46 9.55 0.57 -7.89
C ALA A 46 8.82 0.89 -6.57
N ALA A 47 7.55 1.32 -6.65
CA ALA A 47 6.71 1.55 -5.49
C ALA A 47 6.49 0.26 -4.68
N GLY A 48 6.28 -0.87 -5.35
CA GLY A 48 6.18 -2.18 -4.69
C GLY A 48 7.45 -2.60 -3.96
N LEU A 49 8.62 -2.38 -4.56
CA LEU A 49 9.91 -2.64 -3.92
C LEU A 49 10.13 -1.73 -2.70
N LEU A 50 9.83 -0.44 -2.82
CA LEU A 50 9.92 0.49 -1.69
C LEU A 50 8.98 0.07 -0.56
N ALA A 51 7.75 -0.32 -0.87
CA ALA A 51 6.81 -0.83 0.11
C ALA A 51 7.36 -2.05 0.86
N LEU A 52 8.00 -3.00 0.15
CA LEU A 52 8.64 -4.17 0.76
C LEU A 52 9.76 -3.78 1.73
N VAL A 53 10.63 -2.83 1.34
CA VAL A 53 11.72 -2.34 2.19
C VAL A 53 11.19 -1.65 3.44
N VAL A 54 10.18 -0.79 3.30
CA VAL A 54 9.54 -0.10 4.43
C VAL A 54 8.89 -1.10 5.38
N LEU A 55 8.21 -2.12 4.85
CA LEU A 55 7.65 -3.20 5.67
C LEU A 55 8.74 -3.91 6.47
N GLY A 56 9.87 -4.27 5.85
CA GLY A 56 11.01 -4.86 6.54
C GLY A 56 11.57 -3.96 7.65
N ALA A 57 11.70 -2.65 7.38
CA ALA A 57 12.15 -1.67 8.37
C ALA A 57 11.20 -1.58 9.57
N VAL A 58 9.88 -1.56 9.35
CA VAL A 58 8.88 -1.55 10.43
C VAL A 58 9.00 -2.80 11.30
N LEU A 59 9.13 -3.99 10.69
CA LEU A 59 9.33 -5.24 11.45
C LEU A 59 10.60 -5.18 12.31
N ALA A 60 11.70 -4.66 11.77
CA ALA A 60 12.97 -4.52 12.47
C ALA A 60 12.88 -3.52 13.64
N VAL A 61 12.22 -2.38 13.44
CA VAL A 61 12.04 -1.36 14.48
C VAL A 61 11.17 -1.89 15.62
N VAL A 62 9.99 -2.44 15.32
CA VAL A 62 9.07 -2.94 16.36
C VAL A 62 9.71 -4.08 17.16
N SER A 63 10.36 -5.04 16.49
CA SER A 63 11.05 -6.14 17.17
C SER A 63 12.21 -5.68 18.05
N SER A 64 12.93 -4.64 17.64
CA SER A 64 14.01 -4.04 18.44
C SER A 64 13.47 -3.32 19.66
N THR A 65 12.36 -2.57 19.53
CA THR A 65 11.70 -1.89 20.64
C THR A 65 11.21 -2.89 21.70
N ILE A 66 10.60 -3.99 21.28
CA ILE A 66 10.10 -5.03 22.22
C ILE A 66 11.25 -5.67 22.98
N ARG A 67 12.40 -5.90 22.32
CA ARG A 67 13.60 -6.43 22.98
C ARG A 67 14.06 -5.52 24.11
N LEU A 68 14.08 -4.21 23.87
CA LEU A 68 14.41 -3.21 24.90
C LEU A 68 13.36 -3.17 26.02
N ALA A 69 12.08 -3.29 25.68
CA ALA A 69 11.00 -3.33 26.67
C ALA A 69 11.07 -4.57 27.58
N LEU A 70 11.34 -5.75 26.99
CA LEU A 70 11.51 -7.00 27.73
C LEU A 70 12.70 -6.96 28.68
N GLN A 71 13.83 -6.39 28.26
CA GLN A 71 15.00 -6.24 29.13
C GLN A 71 14.69 -5.39 30.36
N ARG A 72 13.90 -4.31 30.20
CA ARG A 72 13.47 -3.47 31.32
C ARG A 72 12.49 -4.17 32.27
N ARG A 73 11.65 -5.08 31.76
CA ARG A 73 10.65 -5.82 32.55
C ARG A 73 11.08 -7.23 32.94
N ARG A 74 12.35 -7.58 32.80
CA ARG A 74 12.85 -8.95 33.01
C ARG A 74 12.53 -9.49 34.40
N SER A 75 12.67 -8.67 35.44
CA SER A 75 12.38 -9.03 36.84
C SER A 75 10.90 -9.30 37.08
N GLU A 76 9.99 -8.49 36.52
CA GLU A 76 8.54 -8.72 36.61
C GLU A 76 8.14 -10.04 35.93
N VAL A 77 8.71 -10.30 34.75
CA VAL A 77 8.44 -11.53 33.99
C VAL A 77 8.95 -12.78 34.74
N GLU A 78 10.07 -12.67 35.44
CA GLU A 78 10.62 -13.76 36.25
C GLU A 78 9.73 -14.08 37.45
N VAL A 79 9.20 -13.07 38.15
CA VAL A 79 8.23 -13.26 39.24
C VAL A 79 6.94 -13.90 38.72
N LEU A 80 6.41 -13.45 37.57
CA LEU A 80 5.22 -14.03 36.96
C LEU A 80 5.42 -15.51 36.58
N ARG A 81 6.61 -15.88 36.10
CA ARG A 81 6.96 -17.27 35.80
C ARG A 81 7.04 -18.14 37.05
N LEU A 82 7.54 -17.62 38.16
CA LEU A 82 7.61 -18.36 39.44
C LEU A 82 6.23 -18.69 40.00
N VAL A 83 5.22 -17.86 39.72
CA VAL A 83 3.81 -18.09 40.14
C VAL A 83 3.04 -18.97 39.13
N GLY A 84 3.70 -19.45 38.06
CA GLY A 84 3.10 -20.35 37.07
C GLY A 84 2.34 -19.65 35.93
N ALA A 85 2.63 -18.38 35.65
CA ALA A 85 1.95 -17.66 34.57
C ALA A 85 2.25 -18.27 33.18
N THR A 86 1.20 -18.42 32.37
CA THR A 86 1.29 -18.94 31.01
C THR A 86 2.01 -17.94 30.06
N ASP A 87 2.80 -18.45 29.11
CA ASP A 87 3.50 -17.65 28.09
C ASP A 87 2.61 -16.64 27.34
N ARG A 88 1.31 -16.92 27.20
CA ARG A 88 0.35 -16.03 26.53
C ARG A 88 0.04 -14.79 27.37
N TYR A 89 0.06 -14.92 28.70
CA TYR A 89 -0.13 -13.81 29.63
C TYR A 89 1.05 -12.83 29.56
N ILE A 90 2.27 -13.36 29.41
CA ILE A 90 3.49 -12.55 29.27
C ILE A 90 3.53 -11.85 27.90
N LYS A 91 3.13 -12.53 26.82
CA LYS A 91 3.18 -11.99 25.45
C LYS A 91 2.04 -11.02 25.12
N GLY A 92 0.89 -11.15 25.77
CA GLY A 92 -0.30 -10.31 25.56
C GLY A 92 -0.03 -8.79 25.52
N PRO A 93 0.58 -8.20 26.57
CA PRO A 93 0.83 -6.75 26.59
C PRO A 93 1.74 -6.28 25.45
N PHE A 94 2.76 -7.04 25.09
CA PHE A 94 3.68 -6.68 23.99
C PHE A 94 3.02 -6.72 22.61
N VAL A 95 2.09 -7.66 22.39
CA VAL A 95 1.32 -7.72 21.13
C VAL A 95 0.37 -6.52 21.03
N PHE A 96 -0.22 -6.11 22.15
CA PHE A 96 -1.07 -4.94 22.22
C PHE A 96 -0.28 -3.65 21.96
N GLU A 97 0.89 -3.48 22.58
CA GLU A 97 1.79 -2.35 22.31
C GLU A 97 2.19 -2.28 20.82
N GLY A 98 2.56 -3.42 20.22
CA GLY A 98 2.92 -3.48 18.80
C GLY A 98 1.75 -3.15 17.87
N SER A 99 0.55 -3.67 18.17
CA SER A 99 -0.68 -3.35 17.42
C SER A 99 -1.02 -1.86 17.51
N LEU A 100 -0.90 -1.26 18.70
CA LEU A 100 -1.18 0.15 18.91
C LEU A 100 -0.19 1.03 18.14
N GLN A 101 1.10 0.68 18.18
CA GLN A 101 2.14 1.39 17.43
C GLN A 101 1.90 1.31 15.90
N GLY A 102 1.49 0.14 15.40
CA GLY A 102 1.13 -0.03 13.99
C GLY A 102 -0.13 0.77 13.58
N ALA A 103 -1.17 0.75 14.42
CA ALA A 103 -2.40 1.51 14.19
C ALA A 103 -2.16 3.02 14.21
N LEU A 104 -1.37 3.53 15.17
CA LEU A 104 -0.99 4.94 15.23
C LEU A 104 -0.17 5.36 14.01
N GLY A 105 0.76 4.52 13.56
CA GLY A 105 1.51 4.78 12.31
C GLY A 105 0.58 4.88 11.09
N ALA A 106 -0.37 3.95 10.96
CA ALA A 106 -1.36 3.99 9.88
C ALA A 106 -2.27 5.23 9.96
N PHE A 107 -2.69 5.61 11.17
CA PHE A 107 -3.48 6.82 11.40
C PHE A 107 -2.70 8.08 10.97
N CYS A 108 -1.46 8.23 11.40
CA CYS A 108 -0.60 9.35 10.99
C CYS A 108 -0.39 9.38 9.47
N ALA A 109 -0.19 8.22 8.83
CA ALA A 109 -0.06 8.13 7.38
C ALA A 109 -1.33 8.56 6.65
N LEU A 110 -2.52 8.19 7.15
CA LEU A 110 -3.81 8.63 6.59
C LEU A 110 -4.02 10.14 6.73
N VAL A 111 -3.65 10.72 7.88
CA VAL A 111 -3.70 12.18 8.08
C VAL A 111 -2.78 12.89 7.09
N LEU A 112 -1.52 12.43 6.98
CA LEU A 112 -0.56 13.01 6.04
C LEU A 112 -1.06 12.91 4.59
N LEU A 113 -1.60 11.74 4.20
CA LEU A 113 -2.18 11.52 2.88
C LEU A 113 -3.36 12.46 2.62
N SER A 114 -4.23 12.67 3.60
CA SER A 114 -5.36 13.60 3.50
C SER A 114 -4.90 15.05 3.31
N VAL A 115 -3.90 15.50 4.09
CA VAL A 115 -3.33 16.83 3.94
C VAL A 115 -2.71 17.00 2.55
N LEU A 116 -1.89 16.04 2.12
CA LEU A 116 -1.22 16.08 0.82
C LEU A 116 -2.24 16.08 -0.32
N PHE A 117 -3.30 15.27 -0.22
CA PHE A 117 -4.38 15.22 -1.21
C PHE A 117 -5.11 16.57 -1.34
N ASN A 118 -5.46 17.20 -0.22
CA ASN A 118 -6.10 18.51 -0.22
C ASN A 118 -5.17 19.59 -0.79
N LEU A 119 -3.87 19.51 -0.47
CA LEU A 119 -2.88 20.44 -0.98
C LEU A 119 -2.71 20.31 -2.50
N LEU A 120 -2.59 19.09 -3.02
CA LEU A 120 -2.53 18.83 -4.47
C LEU A 120 -3.78 19.35 -5.19
N ARG A 121 -4.96 19.15 -4.58
CA ARG A 121 -6.23 19.64 -5.14
C ARG A 121 -6.30 21.17 -5.20
N MET A 122 -5.63 21.87 -4.28
CA MET A 122 -5.55 23.32 -4.29
C MET A 122 -4.62 23.86 -5.39
N TYR A 123 -3.53 23.15 -5.69
CA TYR A 123 -2.53 23.56 -6.68
C TYR A 123 -2.83 23.11 -8.12
N THR A 124 -3.71 22.14 -8.32
CA THR A 124 -3.97 21.57 -9.65
C THR A 124 -5.31 22.08 -10.20
N ASP A 125 -5.28 22.75 -11.34
CA ASP A 125 -6.50 23.18 -12.03
C ASP A 125 -7.37 21.97 -12.42
N THR A 126 -8.67 22.09 -12.14
CA THR A 126 -9.68 21.04 -12.37
C THR A 126 -9.70 20.54 -13.83
N GLU A 127 -9.25 21.39 -14.76
CA GLU A 127 -9.12 21.17 -16.20
C GLU A 127 -8.32 19.89 -16.55
N LEU A 128 -7.20 19.63 -15.87
CA LEU A 128 -6.37 18.44 -16.11
C LEU A 128 -7.10 17.14 -15.74
N PHE A 129 -7.90 17.15 -14.66
CA PHE A 129 -8.65 15.98 -14.21
C PHE A 129 -9.87 15.69 -15.11
N THR A 130 -10.48 16.72 -15.69
CA THR A 130 -11.50 16.57 -16.73
C THR A 130 -10.92 16.01 -18.04
N LEU A 131 -9.71 16.42 -18.42
CA LEU A 131 -9.01 15.88 -19.61
C LEU A 131 -8.57 14.43 -19.42
N LEU A 132 -8.17 14.03 -18.20
CA LEU A 132 -7.86 12.64 -17.87
C LEU A 132 -9.12 11.78 -17.55
N GLY A 133 -10.32 12.36 -17.60
CA GLY A 133 -11.59 11.66 -17.31
C GLY A 133 -11.66 11.05 -15.90
N THR A 134 -10.78 11.44 -14.99
CA THR A 134 -10.64 10.86 -13.67
C THR A 134 -10.98 11.92 -12.63
N LYS A 135 -12.11 11.72 -11.94
CA LYS A 135 -12.44 12.53 -10.77
C LYS A 135 -11.50 12.11 -9.63
N PRO A 136 -10.73 13.03 -9.03
CA PRO A 136 -9.94 12.70 -7.85
C PRO A 136 -10.90 12.48 -6.68
N ILE A 137 -11.30 11.24 -6.47
CA ILE A 137 -12.10 10.82 -5.31
C ILE A 137 -11.10 10.45 -4.22
N PHE A 138 -11.24 11.05 -3.04
CA PHE A 138 -10.46 10.64 -1.88
C PHE A 138 -10.73 9.16 -1.56
N LEU A 139 -9.76 8.50 -0.92
CA LEU A 139 -9.88 7.09 -0.55
C LEU A 139 -11.21 6.85 0.21
N PRO A 140 -12.03 5.87 -0.20
CA PRO A 140 -13.30 5.61 0.48
C PRO A 140 -13.05 5.29 1.95
N TRP A 141 -13.96 5.71 2.82
CA TRP A 141 -13.86 5.52 4.27
C TRP A 141 -13.61 4.06 4.66
N ALA A 142 -14.18 3.09 3.93
CA ALA A 142 -13.92 1.66 4.12
C ALA A 142 -12.44 1.29 3.91
N ALA A 143 -11.75 1.88 2.94
CA ALA A 143 -10.34 1.65 2.70
C ALA A 143 -9.46 2.29 3.78
N CYS A 144 -9.86 3.45 4.33
CA CYS A 144 -9.17 4.05 5.47
C CYS A 144 -9.23 3.13 6.70
N PHE A 145 -10.40 2.58 7.02
CA PHE A 145 -10.52 1.60 8.10
C PHE A 145 -9.74 0.32 7.80
N GLY A 146 -9.76 -0.16 6.55
CA GLY A 146 -8.97 -1.31 6.12
C GLY A 146 -7.46 -1.11 6.32
N LEU A 147 -6.94 0.08 5.99
CA LEU A 147 -5.53 0.44 6.19
C LEU A 147 -5.16 0.53 7.68
N LEU A 148 -6.06 1.07 8.50
CA LEU A 148 -5.85 1.14 9.95
C LEU A 148 -5.78 -0.26 10.57
N LEU A 149 -6.71 -1.15 10.17
CA LEU A 149 -6.73 -2.54 10.61
C LEU A 149 -5.51 -3.31 10.12
N LEU A 150 -5.10 -3.12 8.86
CA LEU A 150 -3.88 -3.72 8.34
C LEU A 150 -2.63 -3.22 9.09
N GLY A 151 -2.53 -1.93 9.35
CA GLY A 151 -1.42 -1.36 10.13
C GLY A 151 -1.34 -1.94 11.54
N GLY A 152 -2.46 -2.05 12.24
CA GLY A 152 -2.54 -2.71 13.54
C GLY A 152 -2.18 -4.20 13.48
N ALA A 153 -2.75 -4.93 12.52
CA ALA A 153 -2.46 -6.35 12.32
C ALA A 153 -0.97 -6.60 12.00
N MET A 154 -0.36 -5.76 11.15
CA MET A 154 1.06 -5.85 10.85
C MET A 154 1.92 -5.52 12.08
N GLY A 155 1.54 -4.53 12.89
CA GLY A 155 2.21 -4.22 14.16
C GLY A 155 2.13 -5.38 15.17
N ALA A 156 0.98 -6.03 15.26
CA ALA A 156 0.79 -7.23 16.08
C ALA A 156 1.66 -8.41 15.58
N LEU A 157 1.69 -8.65 14.27
CA LEU A 157 2.53 -9.68 13.65
C LEU A 157 4.03 -9.40 13.87
N ALA A 158 4.45 -8.14 13.71
CA ALA A 158 5.82 -7.70 13.96
C ALA A 158 6.25 -8.01 15.40
N SER A 159 5.36 -7.71 16.35
CA SER A 159 5.59 -7.97 17.76
C SER A 159 5.70 -9.47 18.07
N LEU A 160 4.78 -10.26 17.52
CA LEU A 160 4.80 -11.71 17.66
C LEU A 160 6.07 -12.35 17.09
N LEU A 161 6.54 -11.90 15.92
CA LEU A 161 7.78 -12.40 15.32
C LEU A 161 9.01 -12.02 16.16
N GLY A 162 9.03 -10.80 16.72
CA GLY A 162 10.07 -10.37 17.65
C GLY A 162 10.15 -11.24 18.90
N LEU A 163 9.01 -11.65 19.45
CA LEU A 163 8.92 -12.52 20.63
C LEU A 163 9.32 -13.98 20.33
N ARG A 164 8.89 -14.53 19.17
CA ARG A 164 9.17 -15.92 18.79
C ARG A 164 10.66 -16.20 18.63
N ARG A 165 11.42 -15.24 18.09
CA ARG A 165 12.86 -15.37 17.88
C ARG A 165 13.64 -15.66 19.18
N TRP A 166 13.15 -15.21 20.33
CA TRP A 166 13.88 -15.30 21.60
C TRP A 166 13.41 -16.42 22.53
N VAL A 167 12.23 -17.01 22.27
CA VAL A 167 11.77 -18.17 23.04
C VAL A 167 12.39 -19.49 22.52
N LEU A 168 13.01 -19.46 21.34
CA LEU A 168 13.67 -20.61 20.70
C LEU A 168 15.21 -20.50 20.64
N ALA A 169 15.81 -19.52 21.33
CA ALA A 169 17.26 -19.32 21.39
C ALA A 169 17.75 -19.33 22.84
#